data_AF-A0A2E6N2M3-F1
#
_entry.id   AF-A0A2E6N2M3-F1
#
_cell.length_a   1.000
_cell.length_b   1.000
_cell.length_c   1.000
_cell.angle_alpha   90.00
_cell.angle_beta   90.00
_cell.angle_gamma   90.00
#
_symmetry.space_group_name_H-M   'P 1'
#
loop_
_entity.id
_entity.type
_entity.pdbx_description
1 polymer ?
#
loop_
_entity_poly.entity_id
_entity_poly.type
_entity_poly.pdbx_seq_one_letter_code
_entity_poly.pdbx_strand_id
1 'polypeptide(L)'
;MSRKRKKSGWELVELTGGFQTSFGHWYMITTDGIESYVPGLLKLYSVQHLVRIADDWLRSREQLPVLVFMLLVYSPLSVSLSLVLGLTFYILWRTQLTAFIYPWGYPGIRWISEDTLLYLAFIGGLTYDSVAPDGWVLLGLSSLEITTLVGCFLFIKTGLVSMVLQFLNARFSSKYTTAITDRVLNMVLIRYGYKEGLLTGNLKTMQDEFIRVANYHEIRKKDKS
;
A
#
# COMPACT_ATOMS: atom_id res chain seq x y z
N MET A 1 -11.69 34.51 -17.61
CA MET A 1 -11.34 33.06 -17.57
C MET A 1 -11.53 32.54 -16.16
N SER A 2 -12.64 31.84 -15.89
CA SER A 2 -12.89 31.21 -14.59
C SER A 2 -11.97 30.00 -14.43
N ARG A 3 -10.97 30.08 -13.54
CA ARG A 3 -10.23 28.91 -13.06
C ARG A 3 -11.21 28.06 -12.27
N LYS A 4 -11.90 27.14 -12.95
CA LYS A 4 -12.54 26.00 -12.29
C LYS A 4 -11.43 25.29 -11.50
N ARG A 5 -11.43 25.44 -10.16
CA ARG A 5 -10.65 24.58 -9.27
C ARG A 5 -11.06 23.16 -9.58
N LYS A 6 -10.24 22.46 -10.37
CA LYS A 6 -10.36 21.02 -10.61
C LYS A 6 -10.36 20.40 -9.22
N LYS A 7 -11.45 19.73 -8.83
CA LYS A 7 -11.50 18.96 -7.59
C LYS A 7 -10.25 18.08 -7.58
N SER A 8 -9.53 18.02 -6.47
CA SER A 8 -8.33 17.18 -6.28
C SER A 8 -8.71 15.70 -6.27
N GLY A 9 -9.27 15.23 -7.39
CA GLY A 9 -9.54 13.83 -7.64
C GLY A 9 -8.22 13.15 -7.95
N TRP A 10 -8.12 11.90 -7.54
CA TRP A 10 -7.07 10.99 -7.97
C TRP A 10 -6.88 11.05 -9.50
N GLU A 11 -5.65 11.25 -9.96
CA GLU A 11 -5.32 11.36 -11.39
C GLU A 11 -4.32 10.27 -11.80
N LEU A 12 -4.49 9.77 -13.02
CA LEU A 12 -3.61 8.80 -13.66
C LEU A 12 -3.08 9.39 -14.96
N VAL A 13 -1.76 9.38 -15.15
CA VAL A 13 -1.10 9.79 -16.39
C VAL A 13 -0.40 8.57 -16.97
N GLU A 14 -0.73 8.23 -18.22
CA GLU A 14 -0.02 7.19 -18.98
C GLU A 14 1.17 7.83 -19.70
N LEU A 15 2.34 7.20 -19.56
CA LEU A 15 3.59 7.56 -20.20
C LEU A 15 4.07 6.37 -21.04
N THR A 16 4.98 6.61 -21.97
CA THR A 16 5.46 5.60 -22.95
C THR A 16 6.09 4.35 -22.32
N GLY A 17 6.39 4.37 -21.02
CA GLY A 17 6.94 3.25 -20.26
C GLY A 17 6.13 2.85 -19.03
N GLY A 18 4.88 3.29 -18.88
CA GLY A 18 4.04 2.92 -17.74
C GLY A 18 3.06 3.99 -17.25
N PHE A 19 2.43 3.74 -16.10
CA PHE A 19 1.51 4.68 -15.46
C PHE A 19 2.13 5.40 -14.28
N GLN A 20 1.86 6.70 -14.15
CA GLN A 20 2.16 7.50 -12.98
C GLN A 20 0.86 7.95 -12.31
N THR A 21 0.73 7.68 -11.01
CA THR A 21 -0.42 8.15 -10.21
C THR A 21 -0.14 9.50 -9.57
N SER A 22 -1.20 10.25 -9.23
CA SER A 22 -1.12 11.51 -8.49
C SER A 22 -0.46 11.38 -7.11
N PHE A 23 -0.34 10.16 -6.58
CA PHE A 23 0.37 9.86 -5.33
C PHE A 23 1.85 9.52 -5.52
N GLY A 24 2.36 9.58 -6.76
CA GLY A 24 3.78 9.36 -7.06
C GLY A 24 4.17 7.88 -7.24
N HIS A 25 3.20 6.96 -7.32
CA HIS A 25 3.49 5.57 -7.65
C HIS A 25 3.68 5.39 -9.16
N TRP A 26 4.71 4.60 -9.51
CA TRP A 26 5.03 4.26 -10.89
C TRP A 26 4.76 2.78 -11.14
N TYR A 27 4.00 2.49 -12.19
CA TYR A 27 3.70 1.13 -12.66
C TYR A 27 4.33 0.95 -14.04
N MET A 28 5.07 -0.13 -14.27
CA MET A 28 5.79 -0.38 -15.53
C MET A 28 4.94 -1.05 -16.63
N ILE A 29 3.64 -1.21 -16.40
CA ILE A 29 2.70 -1.78 -17.38
C ILE A 29 1.92 -0.66 -18.08
N THR A 30 1.64 -0.83 -19.37
CA THR A 30 0.81 0.10 -20.18
C THR A 30 -0.59 -0.49 -20.40
N THR A 31 -1.51 0.29 -20.98
CA THR A 31 -2.87 -0.17 -21.29
C THR A 31 -2.85 -1.41 -22.19
N ASP A 32 -2.01 -1.42 -23.22
CA ASP A 32 -1.82 -2.56 -24.12
C ASP A 32 -1.22 -3.78 -23.38
N GLY A 33 -0.35 -3.53 -22.40
CA GLY A 33 0.20 -4.56 -21.51
C GLY A 33 -0.88 -5.21 -20.64
N ILE A 34 -1.87 -4.44 -20.18
CA ILE A 34 -2.99 -4.98 -19.39
C ILE A 34 -3.92 -5.81 -20.27
N GLU A 35 -4.28 -5.32 -21.46
CA GLU A 35 -5.18 -6.04 -22.37
C GLU A 35 -4.55 -7.36 -22.89
N SER A 36 -3.24 -7.38 -23.11
CA SER A 36 -2.51 -8.62 -23.43
C SER A 36 -2.44 -9.59 -22.24
N TYR A 37 -2.45 -9.09 -21.00
CA TYR A 37 -2.38 -9.89 -19.78
C TYR A 37 -3.73 -10.53 -19.39
N VAL A 38 -4.81 -9.73 -19.38
CA VAL A 38 -6.18 -10.19 -19.13
C VAL A 38 -7.10 -9.65 -20.22
N PRO A 39 -7.22 -10.35 -21.36
CA PRO A 39 -7.99 -9.87 -22.49
C PRO A 39 -9.46 -9.71 -22.12
N GLY A 40 -10.04 -8.57 -22.51
CA GLY A 40 -11.43 -8.23 -22.21
C GLY A 40 -11.68 -7.63 -20.83
N LEU A 41 -10.67 -7.56 -19.94
CA LEU A 41 -10.85 -6.94 -18.61
C LEU A 41 -11.10 -5.43 -18.73
N LEU A 42 -10.46 -4.77 -19.69
CA LEU A 42 -10.62 -3.33 -19.92
C LEU A 42 -11.99 -2.94 -20.49
N LYS A 43 -12.76 -3.91 -21.01
CA LYS A 43 -14.15 -3.70 -21.43
C LYS A 43 -15.10 -3.60 -20.24
N LEU A 44 -14.75 -4.22 -19.12
CA LEU A 44 -15.54 -4.25 -17.89
C LEU A 44 -15.10 -3.17 -16.90
N TYR A 45 -13.80 -2.94 -16.77
CA TYR A 45 -13.22 -1.98 -15.83
C TYR A 45 -12.24 -1.04 -16.54
N SER A 46 -12.38 0.27 -16.33
CA SER A 46 -11.40 1.24 -16.80
C SER A 46 -10.02 1.01 -16.16
N VAL A 47 -8.94 1.28 -16.91
CA VAL A 47 -7.56 1.26 -16.39
C VAL A 47 -7.43 2.11 -15.12
N GLN A 48 -8.03 3.29 -15.12
CA GLN A 48 -8.07 4.20 -13.96
C GLN A 48 -8.63 3.52 -12.72
N HIS A 49 -9.71 2.75 -12.85
CA HIS A 49 -10.30 2.03 -11.73
C HIS A 49 -9.36 0.95 -11.18
N LEU A 50 -8.76 0.13 -12.05
CA LEU A 50 -7.87 -0.97 -11.66
C LEU A 50 -6.59 -0.45 -11.01
N VAL A 51 -5.97 0.59 -11.58
CA VAL A 51 -4.77 1.21 -11.01
C VAL A 51 -5.11 1.90 -9.69
N ARG A 52 -6.27 2.55 -9.57
CA ARG A 52 -6.72 3.12 -8.29
C ARG A 52 -6.89 2.07 -7.20
N ILE A 53 -7.45 0.91 -7.53
CA ILE A 53 -7.56 -0.20 -6.58
C ILE A 53 -6.16 -0.63 -6.13
N ALA A 54 -5.22 -0.82 -7.06
CA ALA A 54 -3.84 -1.19 -6.73
C ALA A 54 -3.15 -0.14 -5.86
N ASP A 55 -3.40 1.14 -6.12
CA ASP A 55 -2.87 2.29 -5.41
C ASP A 55 -3.43 2.40 -3.99
N ASP A 56 -4.73 2.18 -3.79
CA ASP A 56 -5.37 2.10 -2.47
C ASP A 56 -4.81 0.91 -1.65
N TRP A 57 -4.65 -0.27 -2.27
CA TRP A 57 -3.99 -1.41 -1.62
C TRP A 57 -2.54 -1.11 -1.24
N LEU A 58 -1.80 -0.39 -2.09
CA LEU A 58 -0.42 -0.02 -1.79
C LEU A 58 -0.35 0.97 -0.62
N ARG A 59 -1.25 1.95 -0.55
CA ARG A 59 -1.36 2.90 0.58
C ARG A 59 -1.72 2.21 1.89
N SER A 60 -2.56 1.18 1.84
CA SER A 60 -2.93 0.38 3.01
C SER A 60 -1.72 -0.24 3.72
N ARG A 61 -0.58 -0.42 3.04
CA ARG A 61 0.65 -0.97 3.65
C ARG A 61 1.16 -0.14 4.80
N GLU A 62 1.00 1.17 4.73
CA GLU A 62 1.48 2.10 5.77
C GLU A 62 0.33 2.52 6.69
N GLN A 63 -0.89 2.67 6.19
CA GLN A 63 -2.03 3.15 6.99
C GLN A 63 -2.67 2.06 7.87
N LEU A 64 -2.89 0.85 7.35
CA LEU A 64 -3.58 -0.21 8.11
C LEU A 64 -2.79 -0.62 9.37
N PRO A 65 -1.47 -0.87 9.31
CA PRO A 65 -0.74 -1.23 10.51
C PRO A 65 -0.74 -0.14 11.58
N VAL A 66 -0.75 1.14 11.18
CA VAL A 66 -0.83 2.25 12.13
C VAL A 66 -2.17 2.26 12.83
N LEU A 67 -3.26 2.06 12.09
CA LEU A 67 -4.61 1.94 12.68
C LEU A 67 -4.68 0.77 13.65
N VAL A 68 -4.14 -0.39 13.29
CA VAL A 68 -4.08 -1.56 14.17
C VAL A 68 -3.24 -1.26 15.41
N PHE A 69 -2.09 -0.61 15.26
CA PHE A 69 -1.25 -0.20 16.39
C PHE A 69 -1.99 0.76 17.33
N MET A 70 -2.69 1.77 16.80
CA MET A 70 -3.51 2.66 17.62
C MET A 70 -4.59 1.89 18.38
N LEU A 71 -5.32 1.00 17.71
CA LEU A 71 -6.34 0.17 18.35
C LEU A 71 -5.75 -0.73 19.47
N LEU A 72 -4.54 -1.26 19.27
CA LEU A 72 -3.85 -2.06 20.28
C LEU A 72 -3.41 -1.22 21.49
N VAL A 73 -2.91 -0.01 21.27
CA VAL A 73 -2.54 0.90 22.36
C VAL A 73 -3.78 1.38 23.12
N TYR A 74 -4.92 1.54 22.44
CA TYR A 74 -6.18 1.87 23.11
C TYR A 74 -6.88 0.67 23.77
N SER A 75 -6.30 -0.52 23.68
CA SER A 75 -6.80 -1.73 24.33
C SER A 75 -6.15 -1.90 25.72
N PRO A 76 -6.70 -2.73 26.62
CA PRO A 76 -6.15 -2.95 27.97
C PRO A 76 -4.82 -3.74 27.98
N LEU A 77 -4.13 -3.84 26.83
CA LEU A 77 -2.83 -4.48 26.70
C LEU A 77 -1.73 -3.52 27.18
N SER A 78 -0.63 -4.09 27.70
CA SER A 78 0.54 -3.28 28.04
C SER A 78 1.18 -2.71 26.77
N VAL A 79 1.74 -1.51 26.87
CA VAL A 79 2.33 -0.79 25.72
C VAL A 79 3.43 -1.61 25.03
N SER A 80 4.26 -2.31 25.80
CA SER A 80 5.28 -3.21 25.26
C SER A 80 4.68 -4.30 24.38
N LEU A 81 3.55 -4.88 24.81
CA LEU A 81 2.86 -5.95 24.08
C LEU A 81 2.18 -5.40 22.82
N SER A 82 1.55 -4.22 22.92
CA SER A 82 0.97 -3.51 21.77
C SER A 82 2.02 -3.11 20.73
N LEU A 83 3.23 -2.73 21.17
CA LEU A 83 4.35 -2.41 20.29
C LEU A 83 4.85 -3.65 19.56
N VAL A 84 5.07 -4.76 20.28
CA VAL A 84 5.51 -6.02 19.67
C VAL A 84 4.46 -6.51 18.67
N LEU A 85 3.18 -6.59 19.06
CA LEU A 85 2.11 -7.03 18.17
C LEU A 85 1.94 -6.10 16.97
N GLY A 86 1.99 -4.79 17.17
CA GLY A 86 1.89 -3.79 16.10
C GLY A 86 3.04 -3.91 15.11
N LEU A 87 4.26 -4.10 15.59
CA LEU A 87 5.44 -4.29 14.74
C LEU A 87 5.39 -5.62 13.98
N THR A 88 5.02 -6.71 14.65
CA THR A 88 4.81 -8.01 14.02
C THR A 88 3.75 -7.92 12.93
N PHE A 89 2.61 -7.28 13.21
CA PHE A 89 1.56 -7.04 12.24
C PHE A 89 2.04 -6.17 11.08
N TYR A 90 2.80 -5.10 11.34
CA TYR A 90 3.39 -4.24 10.31
C TYR A 90 4.26 -5.06 9.34
N ILE A 91 5.16 -5.89 9.85
CA ILE A 91 6.05 -6.72 9.03
C ILE A 91 5.23 -7.75 8.24
N LEU A 92 4.30 -8.45 8.88
CA LEU A 92 3.45 -9.45 8.24
C LEU A 92 2.61 -8.84 7.13
N TRP A 93 1.90 -7.74 7.41
CA TRP A 93 1.07 -7.04 6.43
C TRP A 93 1.91 -6.55 5.25
N ARG A 94 3.06 -5.94 5.53
CA ARG A 94 3.95 -5.38 4.50
C ARG A 94 4.55 -6.43 3.58
N THR A 95 4.79 -7.64 4.08
CA THR A 95 5.37 -8.76 3.32
C THR A 95 4.32 -9.60 2.60
N GLN A 96 3.16 -9.83 3.22
CA GLN A 96 2.11 -10.71 2.71
C GLN A 96 0.97 -9.97 1.99
N LEU A 97 1.04 -8.64 1.82
CA LEU A 97 -0.04 -7.86 1.22
C LEU A 97 -0.55 -8.43 -0.10
N THR A 98 0.35 -8.90 -0.97
CA THR A 98 -0.04 -9.47 -2.27
C THR A 98 -0.98 -10.67 -2.12
N ALA A 99 -0.86 -11.48 -1.06
CA ALA A 99 -1.76 -12.60 -0.83
C ALA A 99 -3.18 -12.17 -0.43
N PHE A 100 -3.31 -11.01 0.22
CA PHE A 100 -4.56 -10.48 0.76
C PHE A 100 -5.36 -9.62 -0.22
N ILE A 101 -4.84 -9.36 -1.42
CA ILE A 101 -5.56 -8.60 -2.45
C ILE A 101 -6.74 -9.43 -2.93
N TYR A 102 -7.95 -8.96 -2.63
CA TYR A 102 -9.21 -9.52 -3.12
C TYR A 102 -10.20 -8.43 -3.53
N PRO A 103 -11.03 -8.65 -4.58
CA PRO A 103 -11.97 -7.63 -5.08
C PRO A 103 -13.02 -7.22 -4.04
N TRP A 104 -13.47 -8.16 -3.20
CA TRP A 104 -14.46 -7.90 -2.15
C TRP A 104 -13.90 -7.11 -0.96
N GLY A 105 -12.57 -7.11 -0.76
CA GLY A 105 -11.91 -6.35 0.30
C GLY A 105 -11.65 -4.88 -0.05
N TYR A 106 -11.81 -4.51 -1.33
CA TYR A 106 -11.53 -3.15 -1.81
C TYR A 106 -12.30 -2.04 -1.06
N PRO A 107 -13.61 -2.16 -0.79
CA PRO A 107 -14.34 -1.12 -0.07
C PRO A 107 -13.75 -0.83 1.31
N GLY A 108 -13.37 -1.86 2.06
CA GLY A 108 -12.76 -1.72 3.37
C GLY A 108 -11.39 -1.05 3.30
N ILE A 109 -10.54 -1.49 2.37
CA ILE A 109 -9.21 -0.91 2.16
C ILE A 109 -9.30 0.56 1.77
N ARG A 110 -10.23 0.91 0.88
CA ARG A 110 -10.43 2.31 0.47
C ARG A 110 -10.76 3.21 1.67
N TRP A 111 -11.64 2.76 2.56
CA TRP A 111 -11.97 3.48 3.79
C TRP A 111 -10.75 3.63 4.69
N ILE A 112 -10.06 2.52 4.97
CA ILE A 112 -8.85 2.48 5.79
C ILE A 112 -7.75 3.38 5.22
N SER A 113 -7.71 3.52 3.90
CA SER A 113 -6.76 4.36 3.20
C SER A 113 -7.10 5.85 3.17
N GLU A 114 -8.24 6.25 3.72
CA GLU A 114 -8.54 7.66 3.94
C GLU A 114 -7.75 8.21 5.13
N ASP A 115 -6.94 9.23 4.87
CA ASP A 115 -6.17 9.90 5.93
C ASP A 115 -7.09 10.46 7.03
N THR A 116 -8.33 10.80 6.67
CA THR A 116 -9.38 11.28 7.59
C THR A 116 -9.62 10.29 8.74
N LEU A 117 -9.74 8.99 8.46
CA LEU A 117 -9.97 7.99 9.51
C LEU A 117 -8.77 7.89 10.45
N LEU A 118 -7.56 7.93 9.90
CA LEU A 118 -6.33 7.89 10.67
C LEU A 118 -6.23 9.09 11.62
N TYR A 119 -6.49 10.30 11.12
CA TYR A 119 -6.48 11.50 11.95
C TYR A 119 -7.61 11.52 12.97
N LEU A 120 -8.80 11.04 12.60
CA LEU A 120 -9.96 10.98 13.50
C LEU A 120 -9.74 9.97 14.62
N ALA A 121 -9.17 8.80 14.32
CA ALA A 121 -8.79 7.81 15.33
C ALA A 121 -7.72 8.38 16.28
N PHE A 122 -6.71 9.07 15.74
CA PHE A 122 -5.63 9.67 16.54
C PHE A 122 -6.11 10.81 17.44
N ILE A 123 -6.79 11.82 16.86
CA ILE A 123 -7.28 12.98 17.60
C ILE A 123 -8.39 12.56 18.55
N GLY A 124 -9.31 11.70 18.09
CA GLY A 124 -10.41 11.19 18.91
C GLY A 124 -9.90 10.39 20.10
N GLY A 125 -8.91 9.51 19.90
CA GLY A 125 -8.31 8.74 20.98
C GLY A 125 -7.57 9.61 22.00
N LEU A 126 -6.80 10.61 21.56
CA LEU A 126 -6.12 11.56 22.48
C LEU A 126 -7.10 12.48 23.22
N THR A 127 -8.16 12.95 22.54
CA THR A 127 -9.18 13.80 23.17
C THR A 127 -9.95 13.01 24.22
N TYR A 128 -10.28 11.76 23.92
CA TYR A 128 -10.97 10.88 24.85
C TYR A 128 -10.10 10.55 26.08
N ASP A 129 -8.82 10.26 25.87
CA ASP A 129 -7.83 10.08 26.95
C ASP A 129 -7.72 11.32 27.84
N SER A 130 -7.70 12.53 27.25
CA SER A 130 -7.59 13.79 28.00
C SER A 130 -8.87 14.21 28.76
N VAL A 131 -10.04 13.70 28.39
CA VAL A 131 -11.35 14.10 28.95
C VAL A 131 -11.96 12.99 29.82
N ALA A 132 -11.36 11.80 29.82
CA ALA A 132 -11.83 10.67 30.62
C ALA A 132 -11.77 11.02 32.13
N PRO A 133 -12.89 10.88 32.88
CA PRO A 133 -12.89 11.09 34.32
C PRO A 133 -12.01 10.07 35.05
N ASP A 134 -11.36 10.51 36.14
CA ASP A 134 -10.58 9.65 37.04
C ASP A 134 -11.45 8.49 37.56
N GLY A 135 -11.22 7.28 37.02
CA GLY A 135 -11.98 6.07 37.35
C GLY A 135 -12.40 5.22 36.15
N TRP A 136 -12.30 5.73 34.92
CA TRP A 136 -12.40 4.90 33.72
C TRP A 136 -11.04 4.23 33.44
N VAL A 137 -10.95 2.95 33.80
CA VAL A 137 -9.72 2.11 33.73
C VAL A 137 -9.14 1.96 32.32
N LEU A 138 -9.77 2.48 31.26
CA LEU A 138 -9.39 2.09 29.91
C LEU A 138 -8.19 2.82 29.31
N LEU A 139 -7.86 4.03 29.77
CA LEU A 139 -6.77 4.83 29.17
C LEU A 139 -6.11 5.72 30.23
N GLY A 140 -5.40 5.12 31.18
CA GLY A 140 -4.49 5.85 32.04
C GLY A 140 -3.14 6.04 31.33
N LEU A 141 -3.14 6.62 30.12
CA LEU A 141 -1.91 6.69 29.33
C LEU A 141 -0.89 7.59 30.03
N SER A 142 0.25 7.01 30.40
CA SER A 142 1.37 7.78 30.94
C SER A 142 1.93 8.72 29.86
N SER A 143 2.56 9.82 30.26
CA SER A 143 3.23 10.75 29.35
C SER A 143 4.21 10.05 28.40
N LEU A 144 4.83 8.96 28.87
CA LEU A 144 5.73 8.12 28.08
C LEU A 144 4.99 7.36 26.97
N GLU A 145 3.78 6.89 27.24
CA GLU A 145 2.94 6.12 26.31
C GLU A 145 2.37 7.02 25.22
N ILE A 146 1.96 8.24 25.58
CA ILE A 146 1.56 9.29 24.64
C ILE A 146 2.74 9.65 23.73
N THR A 147 3.94 9.88 24.28
CA THR A 147 5.13 10.17 23.44
C THR A 147 5.51 9.00 22.54
N THR A 148 5.37 7.76 23.00
CA THR A 148 5.64 6.56 22.20
C THR A 148 4.63 6.43 21.05
N LEU A 149 3.35 6.66 21.33
CA LEU A 149 2.29 6.60 20.32
C LEU A 149 2.45 7.69 19.26
N VAL A 150 2.74 8.94 19.67
CA VAL A 150 3.03 10.06 18.75
C VAL A 150 4.31 9.77 17.95
N GLY A 151 5.36 9.28 18.61
CA GLY A 151 6.64 8.93 17.98
C GLY A 151 6.48 7.85 16.93
N CYS A 152 5.84 6.72 17.27
CA CYS A 152 5.56 5.63 16.34
C CYS A 152 4.65 6.08 15.19
N PHE A 153 3.61 6.88 15.47
CA PHE A 153 2.75 7.45 14.45
C PHE A 153 3.54 8.26 13.42
N LEU A 154 4.39 9.18 13.89
CA LEU A 154 5.21 10.01 13.02
C LEU A 154 6.26 9.17 12.27
N PHE A 155 6.90 8.20 12.92
CA PHE A 155 7.91 7.34 12.29
C PHE A 155 7.33 6.49 11.15
N ILE A 156 6.14 5.93 11.34
CA ILE A 156 5.50 5.13 10.29
C ILE A 156 4.95 6.05 9.20
N LYS A 157 4.28 7.15 9.57
CA LYS A 157 3.64 8.06 8.62
C LYS A 157 4.62 8.83 7.73
N THR A 158 5.78 9.22 8.26
CA THR A 158 6.81 9.91 7.47
C THR A 158 7.56 8.97 6.52
N GLY A 159 7.26 7.66 6.54
CA GLY A 159 7.93 6.67 5.71
C GLY A 159 9.37 6.38 6.15
N LEU A 160 9.80 6.88 7.32
CA LEU A 160 11.11 6.58 7.91
C LEU A 160 11.30 5.07 8.12
N VAL A 161 10.26 4.37 8.58
CA VAL A 161 10.28 2.91 8.70
C VAL A 161 10.49 2.24 7.33
N SER A 162 9.85 2.76 6.29
CA SER A 162 10.01 2.25 4.94
C SER A 162 11.45 2.43 4.44
N MET A 163 12.11 3.54 4.80
CA MET A 163 13.48 3.88 4.45
C MET A 163 14.49 3.01 5.20
N VAL A 164 14.28 2.79 6.50
CA VAL A 164 15.10 1.87 7.31
C VAL A 164 15.01 0.44 6.77
N LEU A 165 13.81 -0.02 6.43
CA LEU A 165 13.64 -1.36 5.87
C LEU A 165 14.21 -1.48 4.44
N GLN A 166 14.16 -0.42 3.63
CA GLN A 166 14.84 -0.39 2.34
C GLN A 166 16.36 -0.44 2.51
N PHE A 167 16.91 0.27 3.50
CA PHE A 167 18.33 0.24 3.83
C PHE A 167 18.77 -1.15 4.30
N LEU A 168 17.98 -1.81 5.16
CA LEU A 168 18.23 -3.18 5.59
C LEU A 168 18.13 -4.16 4.40
N ASN A 169 17.10 -4.04 3.56
CA ASN A 169 16.96 -4.90 2.38
C ASN A 169 18.09 -4.69 1.36
N ALA A 170 18.55 -3.46 1.16
CA ALA A 170 19.68 -3.17 0.29
C ALA A 170 21.00 -3.80 0.80
N ARG A 171 21.11 -4.00 2.12
CA ARG A 171 22.28 -4.62 2.75
C ARG A 171 22.24 -6.15 2.74
N PHE A 172 21.04 -6.75 2.79
CA PHE A 172 20.87 -8.21 2.91
C PHE A 172 20.35 -8.91 1.65
N SER A 173 19.88 -8.18 0.63
CA SER A 173 19.30 -8.77 -0.58
C SER A 173 19.99 -8.22 -1.83
N SER A 174 20.77 -9.07 -2.49
CA SER A 174 21.15 -8.85 -3.89
C SER A 174 20.01 -9.33 -4.78
N LYS A 175 19.72 -8.56 -5.85
CA LYS A 175 18.91 -8.89 -7.04
C LYS A 175 17.38 -8.69 -6.97
N TYR A 176 16.94 -7.84 -7.90
CA TYR A 176 15.77 -8.03 -8.77
C TYR A 176 14.49 -8.51 -8.09
N THR A 177 13.98 -7.69 -7.19
CA THR A 177 12.60 -7.78 -6.77
C THR A 177 11.80 -6.84 -7.66
N THR A 178 10.93 -7.37 -8.52
CA THR A 178 9.91 -6.59 -9.27
C THR A 178 9.35 -5.50 -8.37
N ALA A 179 9.23 -4.27 -8.87
CA ALA A 179 8.75 -3.16 -8.07
C ALA A 179 7.43 -3.56 -7.39
N ILE A 180 7.30 -3.29 -6.09
CA ILE A 180 6.16 -3.78 -5.31
C ILE A 180 4.84 -3.21 -5.87
N THR A 181 4.91 -2.02 -6.50
CA THR A 181 3.84 -1.42 -7.30
C THR A 181 3.32 -2.38 -8.37
N ASP A 182 4.21 -2.92 -9.20
CA ASP A 182 3.86 -3.84 -10.28
C ASP A 182 3.31 -5.17 -9.73
N ARG A 183 3.86 -5.68 -8.63
CA ARG A 183 3.36 -6.91 -8.00
C ARG A 183 1.93 -6.76 -7.47
N VAL A 184 1.64 -5.62 -6.84
CA VAL A 184 0.30 -5.31 -6.33
C VAL A 184 -0.68 -5.17 -7.50
N LEU A 185 -0.30 -4.43 -8.54
CA LEU A 185 -1.13 -4.27 -9.74
C LEU A 185 -1.40 -5.61 -10.44
N ASN A 186 -0.36 -6.43 -10.65
CA ASN A 186 -0.50 -7.76 -11.24
C ASN A 186 -1.48 -8.62 -10.47
N MET A 187 -1.38 -8.65 -9.13
CA MET A 187 -2.32 -9.42 -8.33
C MET A 187 -3.74 -8.88 -8.41
N VAL A 188 -3.94 -7.56 -8.45
CA VAL A 188 -5.27 -6.97 -8.69
C VAL A 188 -5.83 -7.45 -10.03
N LEU A 189 -5.04 -7.40 -11.11
CA LEU A 189 -5.44 -7.86 -12.44
C LEU A 189 -5.81 -9.34 -12.44
N ILE A 190 -5.01 -10.21 -11.80
CA ILE A 190 -5.31 -11.65 -11.68
C ILE A 190 -6.63 -11.87 -10.97
N ARG A 191 -6.84 -11.20 -9.84
CA ARG A 191 -8.01 -11.41 -8.96
C ARG A 191 -9.29 -10.88 -9.60
N TYR A 192 -9.21 -9.77 -10.32
CA TYR A 192 -10.34 -9.26 -11.10
C TYR A 192 -10.59 -10.09 -12.36
N GLY A 193 -9.55 -10.57 -13.04
CA GLY A 193 -9.69 -11.52 -14.15
C GLY A 193 -10.39 -12.80 -13.72
N TYR A 194 -9.98 -13.38 -12.58
CA TYR A 194 -10.62 -14.56 -12.00
C TYR A 194 -12.10 -14.32 -11.63
N LYS A 195 -12.41 -13.16 -11.03
CA LYS A 195 -13.79 -12.78 -10.67
C LYS A 195 -14.72 -12.77 -11.89
N GLU A 196 -14.23 -12.27 -13.02
CA GLU A 196 -15.03 -12.14 -14.25
C GLU A 196 -14.92 -13.39 -15.15
N GLY A 197 -14.25 -14.46 -14.69
CA GLY A 197 -14.05 -15.68 -15.47
C GLY A 197 -13.14 -15.52 -16.70
N LEU A 198 -12.36 -14.44 -16.75
CA LEU A 198 -11.40 -14.18 -17.83
C LEU A 198 -10.13 -15.00 -17.56
N LEU A 199 -9.75 -15.84 -18.54
CA LEU A 199 -8.51 -16.61 -18.51
C LEU A 199 -7.32 -15.64 -18.52
N THR A 200 -6.67 -15.47 -17.37
CA THR A 200 -5.32 -14.90 -17.31
C THR A 200 -4.41 -15.82 -18.13
N GLY A 201 -3.90 -15.37 -19.28
CA GLY A 201 -2.97 -16.14 -20.09
C GLY A 201 -1.81 -16.66 -19.23
N ASN A 202 -1.29 -17.85 -19.55
CA ASN A 202 -0.30 -18.61 -18.76
C ASN A 202 0.62 -17.71 -17.91
N LEU A 203 0.33 -17.64 -16.60
CA LEU A 203 1.03 -16.81 -15.61
C LEU A 203 2.56 -17.02 -15.63
N LYS A 204 2.98 -18.22 -16.01
CA LYS A 204 4.39 -18.64 -16.13
C LYS A 204 5.10 -17.97 -17.30
N THR A 205 4.46 -17.88 -18.47
CA THR A 205 5.08 -17.34 -19.69
C THR A 205 5.35 -15.83 -19.61
N MET A 206 4.53 -15.06 -18.89
CA MET A 206 4.79 -13.63 -18.69
C MET A 206 5.69 -13.32 -17.49
N GLN A 207 5.72 -14.15 -16.44
CA GLN A 207 6.75 -14.00 -15.40
C GLN A 207 8.16 -14.15 -16.01
N ASP A 208 8.30 -15.10 -16.94
CA ASP A 208 9.51 -15.28 -17.75
C ASP A 208 9.76 -14.10 -18.70
N GLU A 209 8.71 -13.49 -19.26
CA GLU A 209 8.84 -12.33 -20.15
C GLU A 209 9.19 -11.03 -19.40
N PHE A 210 8.67 -10.82 -18.18
CA PHE A 210 9.08 -9.73 -17.28
C PHE A 210 10.54 -9.89 -16.85
N ILE A 211 10.98 -11.10 -16.53
CA ILE A 211 12.39 -11.41 -16.26
C ILE A 211 13.24 -11.13 -17.52
N ARG A 212 12.75 -11.51 -18.70
CA ARG A 212 13.45 -11.28 -19.98
C ARG A 212 13.60 -9.79 -20.29
N VAL A 213 12.53 -8.99 -20.18
CA VAL A 213 12.55 -7.54 -20.46
C VAL A 213 13.42 -6.79 -19.44
N ALA A 214 13.35 -7.18 -18.17
CA ALA A 214 14.25 -6.64 -17.13
C ALA A 214 15.72 -6.93 -17.44
N ASN A 215 16.04 -8.16 -17.87
CA ASN A 215 17.40 -8.54 -18.28
C ASN A 215 17.84 -7.88 -19.59
N TYR A 216 16.93 -7.64 -20.54
CA TYR A 216 17.26 -7.04 -21.84
C TYR A 216 17.72 -5.58 -21.72
N HIS A 217 17.16 -4.84 -20.75
CA HIS A 217 17.64 -3.50 -20.41
C HIS A 217 19.01 -3.48 -19.71
N GLU A 218 19.38 -4.56 -19.03
CA GLU A 218 20.68 -4.69 -18.35
C GLU A 218 21.82 -5.05 -19.32
N ILE A 219 21.55 -5.93 -20.28
CA ILE A 219 22.53 -6.33 -21.33
C ILE A 219 22.89 -5.11 -22.19
N ARG A 220 21.90 -4.28 -22.56
CA ARG A 220 22.15 -3.04 -23.32
C ARG A 220 22.92 -1.96 -22.54
N LYS A 221 22.93 -2.05 -21.21
CA LYS A 221 23.72 -1.16 -20.34
C LYS A 221 25.16 -1.63 -20.19
N LYS A 222 25.41 -2.95 -20.30
CA LYS A 222 26.74 -3.56 -20.30
C LYS A 222 27.48 -3.39 -21.63
N ASP A 223 26.78 -3.40 -22.76
CA ASP A 223 27.36 -3.15 -24.10
C ASP A 223 27.65 -1.66 -24.40
N LYS A 224 27.32 -0.76 -23.47
CA LYS A 224 27.57 0.68 -23.58
C LYS A 224 28.55 1.22 -22.52
N SER A 225 29.17 0.34 -21.74
CA SER A 225 30.27 0.65 -20.82
C SER A 225 31.56 -0.01 -21.28
#